data_AF-A0A3D0M695-F1
#
_entry.id   AF-A0A3D0M695-F1
#
_cell.length_a   1.000
_cell.length_b   1.000
_cell.length_c   1.000
_cell.angle_alpha   90.00
_cell.angle_beta   90.00
_cell.angle_gamma   90.00
#
_symmetry.space_group_name_H-M   'P 1'
#
loop_
_entity.id
_entity.type
_entity.pdbx_description
1 polymer ?
#
loop_
_entity_poly.entity_id
_entity_poly.type
_entity_poly.pdbx_seq_one_letter_code
_entity_poly.pdbx_strand_id
1 'polypeptide(L)'
;MWLAPDAKVARKRADSLAQEYEKHFPDAIQILEDGLEDSLQFYSFPALDSRKIASSNMLERLNKEIRRRTRAVGIFPNPDSYVRLVATYLMEYA
;
A
#
# COMPACT_ATOMS: atom_id res chain seq x y z
N MET A 1 -1.49 7.27 11.01
CA MET A 1 -2.96 7.31 11.18
C MET A 1 -3.53 5.91 11.43
N TRP A 2 -3.24 4.93 10.57
CA TRP A 2 -3.82 3.57 10.59
C TRP A 2 -3.48 2.65 11.79
N LEU A 3 -2.53 3.05 12.65
CA LEU A 3 -2.26 2.38 13.92
C LEU A 3 -2.97 3.04 15.12
N ALA A 4 -3.95 3.91 14.85
CA ALA A 4 -4.77 4.49 15.90
C ALA A 4 -5.65 3.43 16.57
N PRO A 5 -6.04 3.62 17.84
CA PRO A 5 -6.92 2.68 18.54
C PRO A 5 -8.31 2.58 17.92
N ASP A 6 -8.81 3.67 17.31
CA ASP A 6 -10.11 3.69 16.65
C ASP A 6 -10.12 4.67 15.46
N ALA A 7 -11.18 4.58 14.66
CA ALA A 7 -11.37 5.40 13.46
C ALA A 7 -11.51 6.91 13.78
N LYS A 8 -12.03 7.30 14.95
CA LYS A 8 -12.16 8.72 15.32
C LYS A 8 -10.79 9.34 15.55
N VAL A 9 -9.91 8.63 16.26
CA VAL A 9 -8.52 9.06 16.48
C VAL A 9 -7.75 9.06 15.16
N ALA A 10 -8.01 8.10 14.27
CA ALA A 10 -7.40 8.07 12.95
C ALA A 10 -7.77 9.31 12.11
N ARG A 11 -9.06 9.68 12.05
CA ARG A 11 -9.54 10.89 11.36
C ARG A 11 -8.91 12.16 11.92
N LYS A 12 -8.93 12.32 13.25
CA LYS A 12 -8.31 13.49 13.88
C LYS A 12 -6.82 13.65 13.53
N ARG A 13 -6.10 12.53 13.43
CA ARG A 13 -4.69 12.53 13.00
C ARG A 13 -4.55 12.89 11.52
N ALA A 14 -5.48 12.48 10.66
CA ALA A 14 -5.52 12.87 9.25
C ALA A 14 -5.75 14.37 9.11
N ASP A 15 -6.75 14.92 9.82
CA ASP A 15 -7.05 16.37 9.81
C ASP A 15 -5.85 17.20 10.26
N SER A 16 -5.16 16.75 11.32
CA SER A 16 -3.97 17.44 11.83
C SER A 16 -2.83 17.42 10.80
N LEU A 17 -2.64 16.31 10.09
CA LEU A 17 -1.62 16.20 9.05
C LEU A 17 -1.96 17.06 7.83
N ALA A 18 -3.23 17.08 7.41
CA ALA A 18 -3.70 17.93 6.33
C ALA A 18 -3.41 19.40 6.65
N GLN A 19 -3.83 19.89 7.83
CA GLN A 19 -3.58 21.27 8.26
C GLN A 19 -2.10 21.66 8.27
N GLU A 20 -1.21 20.74 8.63
CA GLU A 20 0.23 21.00 8.69
C GLU A 20 0.86 21.07 7.30
N TYR A 21 0.43 20.21 6.36
CA TYR A 21 1.13 19.98 5.10
C TYR A 21 0.42 20.44 3.84
N GLU A 22 -0.85 20.85 3.91
CA GLU A 22 -1.66 21.27 2.75
C GLU A 22 -0.97 22.36 1.92
N LYS A 23 -0.31 23.33 2.57
CA LYS A 23 0.41 24.41 1.87
C LYS A 23 1.64 23.94 1.09
N HIS A 24 2.28 22.87 1.55
CA HIS A 24 3.53 22.37 0.98
C HIS A 24 3.30 21.23 -0.02
N PHE A 25 2.29 20.40 0.23
CA PHE A 25 2.01 19.18 -0.52
C PHE A 25 0.51 19.02 -0.80
N PRO A 26 -0.14 19.97 -1.49
CA PRO A 26 -1.59 19.96 -1.69
C PRO A 26 -2.08 18.69 -2.39
N ASP A 27 -1.38 18.22 -3.42
CA ASP A 27 -1.76 17.00 -4.16
C ASP A 27 -1.70 15.74 -3.28
N ALA A 28 -0.73 15.67 -2.36
CA ALA A 28 -0.60 14.54 -1.45
C ALA A 28 -1.70 14.55 -0.38
N ILE A 29 -2.11 15.73 0.07
CA ILE A 29 -3.24 15.89 0.99
C ILE A 29 -4.55 15.53 0.31
N GLN A 30 -4.77 15.95 -0.94
CA GLN A 30 -5.96 15.59 -1.70
C GLN A 30 -6.09 14.06 -1.83
N ILE A 31 -5.01 13.36 -2.18
CA ILE A 31 -4.99 11.89 -2.27
C ILE A 31 -5.33 11.25 -0.91
N LEU A 32 -4.80 11.80 0.18
CA LEU A 32 -5.11 11.32 1.52
C LEU A 32 -6.60 11.50 1.83
N GLU A 33 -7.17 12.67 1.59
CA GLU A 33 -8.57 12.99 1.88
C GLU A 33 -9.53 12.13 1.05
N ASP A 34 -9.27 12.01 -0.25
CA ASP A 34 -10.09 11.20 -1.17
C ASP A 34 -10.11 9.72 -0.78
N GLY A 35 -8.97 9.19 -0.32
CA GLY A 35 -8.81 7.79 0.07
C GLY A 35 -9.04 7.49 1.55
N LEU A 36 -9.29 8.51 2.39
CA LEU A 36 -9.25 8.34 3.84
C LEU A 36 -10.28 7.33 4.32
N GLU A 37 -11.54 7.52 3.94
CA GLU A 37 -12.65 6.69 4.44
C GLU A 37 -12.49 5.22 4.02
N ASP A 38 -12.14 4.97 2.76
CA ASP A 38 -11.83 3.62 2.27
C ASP A 38 -10.69 2.98 3.05
N SER A 39 -9.64 3.74 3.36
CA SER A 39 -8.49 3.26 4.12
C SER A 39 -8.80 2.94 5.59
N LEU A 40 -9.85 3.53 6.16
CA LEU A 40 -10.27 3.32 7.55
C LEU A 40 -11.35 2.24 7.70
N GLN A 41 -11.88 1.71 6.60
CA GLN A 41 -12.98 0.76 6.60
C GLN A 41 -12.69 -0.51 7.43
N PHE A 42 -11.41 -0.91 7.56
CA PHE A 42 -11.01 -2.06 8.37
C PHE A 42 -11.36 -1.93 9.85
N TYR A 43 -11.55 -0.71 10.39
CA TYR A 43 -11.98 -0.50 11.78
C TYR A 43 -13.38 -1.06 12.06
N SER A 44 -14.20 -1.25 11.03
CA SER A 44 -15.53 -1.87 11.14
C SER A 44 -15.47 -3.39 11.35
N PHE A 45 -14.28 -4.00 11.28
CA PHE A 45 -14.08 -5.45 11.33
C PHE A 45 -13.18 -5.84 12.52
N PRO A 46 -13.77 -6.15 13.70
CA PRO A 46 -13.00 -6.44 14.92
C PRO A 46 -12.10 -7.68 14.81
N ALA A 47 -12.43 -8.59 13.89
CA ALA A 47 -11.65 -9.81 13.66
C ALA A 47 -10.35 -9.56 12.89
N LEU A 48 -10.17 -8.40 12.26
CA LEU A 48 -8.96 -8.06 11.53
C LEU A 48 -7.92 -7.43 12.47
N ASP A 49 -6.67 -7.87 12.38
CA ASP A 49 -5.56 -7.18 13.03
C ASP A 49 -5.18 -5.95 12.19
N SER A 50 -5.52 -4.76 12.69
CA SER A 50 -5.23 -3.48 12.05
C SER A 50 -3.75 -3.31 11.71
N ARG A 51 -2.84 -3.89 12.50
CA ARG A 51 -1.38 -3.83 12.24
C ARG A 51 -1.00 -4.61 10.99
N LYS A 52 -1.69 -5.71 10.70
CA LYS A 52 -1.45 -6.51 9.49
C LYS A 52 -2.02 -5.81 8.26
N ILE A 53 -3.22 -5.25 8.37
CA ILE A 53 -3.88 -4.54 7.27
C ILE A 53 -3.14 -3.25 6.91
N ALA A 54 -2.69 -2.49 7.91
CA ALA A 54 -1.97 -1.23 7.70
C ALA A 54 -0.53 -1.42 7.21
N SER A 55 0.00 -2.65 7.16
CA SER A 55 1.38 -2.90 6.76
C SER A 55 1.50 -3.13 5.25
N SER A 56 2.35 -2.32 4.59
CA SER A 56 2.75 -2.54 3.20
C SER A 56 3.94 -3.49 3.06
N ASN A 57 4.55 -3.96 4.15
CA ASN A 57 5.82 -4.70 4.14
C ASN A 57 5.81 -5.92 3.21
N MET A 58 4.71 -6.69 3.22
CA MET A 58 4.59 -7.88 2.37
C MET A 58 4.49 -7.51 0.89
N LEU A 59 3.71 -6.48 0.55
CA LEU A 59 3.56 -5.99 -0.82
C LEU A 59 4.86 -5.36 -1.32
N GLU A 60 5.53 -4.55 -0.51
CA GLU A 60 6.82 -3.93 -0.85
C GLU A 60 7.92 -4.98 -1.04
N ARG A 61 7.97 -5.99 -0.17
CA ARG A 61 8.91 -7.11 -0.30
C ARG A 61 8.68 -7.86 -1.62
N LEU A 62 7.42 -8.16 -1.94
CA LEU A 62 7.07 -8.82 -3.18
C LEU A 62 7.43 -7.95 -4.40
N ASN A 63 7.06 -6.67 -4.39
CA ASN A 63 7.36 -5.73 -5.47
C ASN A 63 8.85 -5.56 -5.70
N LYS A 64 9.64 -5.49 -4.63
CA LYS A 64 11.11 -5.41 -4.70
C LYS A 64 11.69 -6.65 -5.38
N GLU A 65 11.15 -7.82 -5.08
CA GLU A 65 11.62 -9.08 -5.63
C GLU A 65 11.23 -9.27 -7.10
N ILE A 66 10.00 -8.91 -7.47
CA ILE A 66 9.57 -8.82 -8.87
C ILE A 66 10.53 -7.93 -9.65
N ARG A 67 10.80 -6.71 -9.16
CA ARG A 67 11.75 -5.77 -9.80
C ARG A 67 13.16 -6.35 -9.90
N ARG A 68 13.63 -7.07 -8.87
CA ARG A 68 14.95 -7.71 -8.87
C ARG A 68 15.07 -8.77 -9.96
N ARG A 69 14.07 -9.63 -10.10
CA ARG A 69 14.05 -10.73 -11.08
C ARG A 69 13.90 -10.23 -12.51
N THR A 70 13.04 -9.23 -12.72
CA THR A 70 12.81 -8.67 -14.06
C THR A 70 14.01 -7.84 -14.53
N ARG A 71 14.79 -7.25 -13.61
CA ARG A 71 16.00 -6.48 -13.95
C ARG A 71 17.06 -7.31 -14.67
N ALA A 72 17.17 -8.61 -14.38
CA ALA A 72 18.12 -9.48 -15.05
C ALA A 72 17.77 -9.73 -16.53
N VAL A 73 16.49 -9.64 -16.90
CA VAL A 73 16.02 -9.83 -18.29
C VAL A 73 16.13 -8.53 -19.09
N GLY A 74 15.91 -7.37 -18.46
CA GLY A 74 15.98 -6.06 -19.10
C GLY A 74 14.74 -5.75 -19.95
N ILE A 75 14.59 -6.40 -21.11
CA ILE A 75 13.48 -6.21 -22.05
C ILE A 75 12.82 -7.55 -22.35
N PHE A 76 11.48 -7.60 -22.24
CA PHE A 76 10.70 -8.77 -22.57
C PHE A 76 10.20 -8.71 -24.02
N PRO A 77 10.20 -9.83 -24.75
CA PRO A 77 9.74 -9.88 -26.15
C PRO A 77 8.21 -9.73 -26.28
N ASN A 78 7.45 -10.03 -25.22
CA ASN A 78 6.00 -9.85 -25.14
C ASN A 78 5.53 -9.86 -23.68
N PRO A 79 4.32 -9.36 -23.38
CA PRO A 79 3.74 -9.36 -22.03
C PRO A 79 3.65 -10.76 -21.42
N ASP A 80 3.31 -11.79 -22.20
CA ASP A 80 3.17 -13.16 -21.68
C ASP A 80 4.48 -13.71 -21.10
N SER A 81 5.62 -13.30 -21.64
CA SER A 81 6.94 -13.70 -21.14
C SER A 81 7.24 -13.08 -19.78
N TYR A 82 6.77 -11.85 -19.54
CA TYR A 82 6.85 -11.21 -18.23
C TYR A 82 5.96 -11.93 -17.22
N VAL A 83 4.70 -12.19 -17.60
CA VAL A 83 3.73 -12.88 -16.73
C VAL A 83 4.25 -14.27 -16.36
N ARG A 84 4.81 -15.03 -17.30
CA ARG A 84 5.42 -16.34 -17.01
C ARG A 84 6.51 -16.26 -15.95
N LEU A 85 7.47 -15.33 -16.10
CA LEU A 85 8.55 -15.17 -15.11
C LEU A 85 8.01 -14.85 -13.72
N VAL A 86 7.10 -13.89 -13.63
CA VAL A 86 6.52 -13.46 -12.35
C VAL A 86 5.67 -14.57 -11.73
N ALA A 87 4.85 -15.25 -12.52
CA ALA A 87 4.00 -16.34 -12.04
C ALA A 87 4.81 -17.54 -11.54
N THR A 88 5.83 -17.98 -12.29
CA THR A 88 6.73 -19.07 -11.84
C THR A 88 7.40 -18.69 -10.53
N TYR A 89 7.86 -17.44 -10.40
CA TYR A 89 8.45 -16.96 -9.15
C TYR A 89 7.44 -16.98 -7.98
N LEU A 90 6.21 -16.51 -8.22
CA LEU A 90 5.16 -16.53 -7.21
C LEU A 90 4.82 -17.96 -6.74
N MET A 91 4.89 -18.94 -7.65
CA MET A 91 4.69 -20.37 -7.32
C MET A 91 5.82 -20.93 -6.46
N GLU A 92 7.07 -20.51 -6.66
CA GLU A 92 8.21 -20.93 -5.83
C GLU A 92 8.27 -20.23 -4.46
N TYR A 93 7.67 -19.04 -4.37
CA TYR A 93 7.71 -18.20 -3.18
C TYR A 93 6.63 -18.56 -2.14
N ALA A 94 5.56 -19.23 -2.56
CA ALA A 94 4.48 -19.73 -1.70
C ALA A 94 4.87 -21.04 -1.02
#